data_AF-A0AA46YMS6-F1
#
_entry.id   AF-A0AA46YMS6-F1
#
_cell.length_a   1.000
_cell.length_b   1.000
_cell.length_c   1.000
_cell.angle_alpha   90.00
_cell.angle_beta   90.00
_cell.angle_gamma   90.00
#
_symmetry.space_group_name_H-M   'P 1'
#
loop_
_entity.id
_entity.type
_entity.pdbx_description
1 polymer ?
#
loop_
_entity_poly.entity_id
_entity_poly.type
_entity_poly.pdbx_seq_one_letter_code
_entity_poly.pdbx_strand_id
1 'polypeptide(L)' 'MSSRLGDRNVWFGLLLGMLGLIYIRSMAASGLAEVPHIMASLTILIPMTLFGVVLRSPWPAIVALVALMVINMTLS' A
#
# COMPACT_ATOMS: atom_id res chain seq x y z
N MET A 1 13.77 -23.57 -11.58
CA MET A 1 12.74 -22.71 -10.97
C MET A 1 13.34 -21.32 -10.75
N SER A 2 12.96 -20.34 -11.57
CA SER A 2 13.37 -18.94 -11.38
C SER A 2 12.67 -18.42 -10.12
N SER A 3 13.44 -18.20 -9.06
CA SER A 3 12.94 -17.74 -7.77
C SER A 3 12.38 -16.33 -7.94
N ARG A 4 11.04 -16.22 -8.01
CA ARG A 4 10.29 -14.94 -8.00
C ARG A 4 10.67 -14.04 -6.81
N LEU A 5 11.31 -14.59 -5.78
CA LEU A 5 11.82 -13.93 -4.58
C LEU A 5 13.21 -13.29 -4.73
N GLY A 6 13.92 -13.53 -5.83
CA GLY A 6 15.23 -12.91 -6.12
C GLY A 6 15.14 -11.53 -6.76
N ASP A 7 13.96 -11.15 -7.25
CA ASP A 7 13.72 -9.87 -7.90
C ASP A 7 13.64 -8.75 -6.85
N ARG A 8 14.67 -7.90 -6.79
CA ARG A 8 14.72 -6.72 -5.91
C ARG A 8 13.46 -5.85 -6.02
N ASN A 9 12.88 -5.73 -7.21
CA ASN A 9 11.65 -4.96 -7.44
C ASN A 9 10.44 -5.51 -6.69
N VAL A 10 10.33 -6.84 -6.54
CA VAL A 10 9.24 -7.48 -5.79
C VAL A 10 9.41 -7.20 -4.30
N TRP A 11 10.65 -7.27 -3.79
CA TRP A 11 10.97 -6.89 -2.41
C TRP A 11 10.69 -5.42 -2.12
N PHE A 12 11.03 -4.52 -3.03
CA PHE A 12 10.67 -3.10 -2.91
C PHE A 12 9.15 -2.90 -2.89
N GLY A 13 8.40 -3.58 -3.77
CA GLY A 13 6.94 -3.54 -3.77
C GLY A 13 6.33 -4.03 -2.45
N LEU A 14 6.88 -5.11 -1.87
CA LEU A 14 6.47 -5.64 -0.56
C LEU A 14 6.77 -4.67 0.58
N LEU A 15 7.96 -4.05 0.59
CA LEU A 15 8.33 -3.04 1.58
C LEU A 15 7.40 -1.82 1.50
N LEU A 16 7.08 -1.35 0.29
CA LEU A 16 6.13 -0.27 0.07
C LEU A 16 4.71 -0.65 0.53
N GLY A 17 4.28 -1.89 0.28
CA GLY A 17 3.02 -2.41 0.80
C GLY A 17 2.95 -2.46 2.33
N MET A 18 4.04 -2.91 2.96
CA MET A 18 4.17 -2.94 4.41
C MET A 18 4.16 -1.52 5.00
N LEU A 19 4.83 -0.57 4.34
CA LEU A 19 4.78 0.84 4.71
C LEU A 19 3.36 1.41 4.66
N GLY A 20 2.59 1.08 3.62
CA GLY A 20 1.18 1.47 3.51
C GLY A 20 0.32 0.91 4.63
N LEU A 21 0.58 -0.34 5.07
CA LEU A 21 -0.13 -0.96 6.20
C LEU A 21 0.17 -0.24 7.52
N ILE A 22 1.44 0.13 7.74
CA ILE A 22 1.85 0.93 8.92
C ILE A 22 1.16 2.29 8.88
N TYR A 23 1.08 2.92 7.71
CA TYR A 23 0.41 4.20 7.53
C TYR A 23 -1.07 4.13 7.87
N ILE A 24 -1.79 3.12 7.35
CA ILE A 24 -3.21 2.88 7.68
C ILE A 24 -3.39 2.65 9.18
N ARG A 25 -2.50 1.88 9.82
CA ARG A 25 -2.57 1.64 11.26
C ARG A 25 -2.35 2.92 12.07
N SER A 26 -1.42 3.77 11.64
CA SER A 26 -1.18 5.08 12.23
C SER A 26 -2.40 5.99 12.09
N MET A 27 -3.04 5.96 10.92
CA MET A 27 -4.26 6.70 10.62
C MET A 27 -5.47 6.22 11.44
N ALA A 28 -5.57 4.91 11.67
CA ALA A 28 -6.58 4.32 12.55
C ALA A 28 -6.34 4.68 14.03
N ALA A 29 -5.08 4.76 14.45
CA ALA A 29 -4.71 5.10 15.82
C ALA A 29 -4.87 6.60 16.15
N SER A 30 -4.80 7.48 15.16
CA SER A 30 -5.01 8.92 15.37
C SER A 30 -6.48 9.28 15.64
N GLY A 31 -7.42 8.34 15.49
CA GLY A 31 -8.84 8.53 15.79
C GLY A 31 -9.57 9.50 14.85
N LEU A 32 -8.86 10.08 13.88
CA LEU A 32 -9.42 10.98 12.87
C LEU A 32 -10.06 10.20 11.73
N ALA A 33 -9.49 9.06 11.34
CA ALA A 33 -10.00 8.29 10.20
C ALA A 33 -11.27 7.50 10.55
N GLU A 34 -12.39 7.92 9.98
CA GLU A 34 -13.62 7.13 9.99
C GLU A 34 -13.39 5.76 9.30
N VAL A 35 -14.02 4.71 9.83
CA VAL A 35 -14.01 3.32 9.30
C VAL A 35 -14.03 3.21 7.76
N PRO A 36 -14.86 3.96 7.00
CA PRO A 36 -14.85 3.93 5.54
C PRO A 36 -13.49 4.26 4.89
N HIS A 37 -12.68 5.13 5.49
CA HIS A 37 -11.40 5.56 4.92
C HIS A 37 -10.32 4.50 5.10
N ILE A 38 -10.33 3.81 6.25
CA ILE A 38 -9.46 2.65 6.52
C ILE A 38 -9.80 1.52 5.55
N MET A 39 -11.09 1.28 5.30
CA MET A 39 -11.52 0.25 4.35
C MET A 39 -11.13 0.60 2.91
N ALA A 40 -11.38 1.84 2.47
CA ALA A 40 -10.97 2.31 1.14
C ALA A 40 -9.45 2.15 0.93
N SER A 41 -8.68 2.55 1.95
CA SER A 41 -7.22 2.41 1.98
C SER A 41 -6.75 0.97 1.81
N LEU A 42 -7.33 0.02 2.54
CA LEU A 42 -7.00 -1.40 2.45
C LEU A 42 -7.40 -2.00 1.09
N THR A 43 -8.58 -1.63 0.56
CA THR A 43 -9.05 -2.10 -0.75
C THR A 43 -8.21 -1.61 -1.91
N ILE A 44 -7.44 -0.52 -1.75
CA ILE A 44 -6.51 -0.04 -2.78
C ILE A 44 -5.12 -0.64 -2.55
N LEU A 45 -4.65 -0.65 -1.31
CA LEU A 45 -3.30 -1.10 -0.96
C LEU A 45 -3.09 -2.59 -1.24
N ILE A 46 -4.04 -3.45 -0.85
CA ILE A 46 -3.88 -4.90 -0.98
C ILE A 46 -3.84 -5.34 -2.46
N PRO A 47 -4.77 -4.92 -3.34
CA PRO A 47 -4.72 -5.32 -4.73
C PRO A 47 -3.54 -4.72 -5.48
N MET A 48 -3.19 -3.45 -5.23
CA MET A 48 -2.06 -2.81 -5.91
C MET A 48 -0.72 -3.41 -5.51
N THR A 49 -0.53 -3.77 -4.24
CA THR A 49 0.71 -4.45 -3.81
C THR A 49 0.82 -5.84 -4.42
N LEU A 50 -0.28 -6.61 -4.47
CA LEU A 50 -0.34 -7.87 -5.20
C LEU A 50 -0.05 -7.70 -6.69
N PHE A 51 -0.61 -6.65 -7.33
CA PHE A 51 -0.33 -6.33 -8.72
C PHE A 51 1.14 -6.00 -8.97
N GLY A 52 1.80 -5.28 -8.05
CA GLY A 52 3.23 -5.00 -8.10
C GLY A 52 4.10 -6.26 -8.04
N VAL A 53 3.70 -7.22 -7.20
CA VAL A 53 4.35 -8.54 -7.10
C VAL A 53 4.15 -9.34 -8.40
N VAL A 54 2.93 -9.37 -8.95
CA VAL A 54 2.62 -10.09 -10.20
C VAL A 54 3.35 -9.48 -11.41
N LEU A 55 3.36 -8.16 -11.51
CA LEU A 55 4.03 -7.42 -12.59
C LEU A 55 5.55 -7.27 -12.40
N ARG A 56 6.10 -7.74 -11.26
CA ARG A 56 7.52 -7.54 -10.87
C ARG A 56 7.98 -6.08 -10.96
N SER A 57 7.07 -5.16 -10.68
CA SER A 57 7.28 -3.73 -10.82
C SER A 57 6.91 -3.04 -9.50
N PRO A 58 7.73 -2.09 -9.00
CA PRO A 58 7.41 -1.34 -7.79
C PRO A 58 6.31 -0.29 -8.02
N TRP A 59 6.02 0.04 -9.28
CA TRP A 59 5.10 1.11 -9.67
C TRP A 59 3.70 1.00 -9.05
N PRO A 60 3.03 -0.16 -9.05
CA PRO A 60 1.71 -0.30 -8.44
C PRO A 60 1.72 0.01 -6.94
N ALA A 61 2.76 -0.38 -6.21
CA ALA A 61 2.87 -0.09 -4.78
C ALA A 61 3.09 1.41 -4.50
N ILE A 62 3.82 2.11 -5.38
CA ILE A 62 3.98 3.57 -5.30
C ILE A 62 2.64 4.27 -5.52
N VAL A 63 1.88 3.86 -6.54
CA VAL A 63 0.55 4.43 -6.83
C VAL A 63 -0.40 4.24 -5.66
N ALA A 64 -0.38 3.07 -5.01
CA ALA A 64 -1.17 2.81 -3.81
C ALA A 64 -0.83 3.75 -2.66
N LEU A 65 0.46 4.00 -2.42
CA LEU A 65 0.92 4.92 -1.37
C LEU A 65 0.52 6.37 -1.67
N VAL A 66 0.60 6.79 -2.93
CA VAL A 66 0.14 8.12 -3.35
C VAL A 66 -1.37 8.25 -3.12
N ALA A 67 -2.16 7.23 -3.46
CA ALA A 67 -3.60 7.23 -3.19
C ALA A 67 -3.92 7.31 -1.69
N LEU A 68 -3.19 6.57 -0.85
CA LEU A 68 -3.30 6.67 0.61
C LEU A 68 -3.01 8.08 1.12
N MET A 69 -1.99 8.73 0.58
CA MET A 69 -1.65 10.10 0.94
C MET A 69 -2.76 11.08 0.58
N VAL A 70 -3.38 10.92 -0.60
CA VAL A 70 -4.54 11.73 -1.02
C VAL A 70 -5.72 11.51 -0.06
N ILE A 71 -6.05 10.27 0.28
CA ILE A 71 -7.12 9.94 1.25
C ILE A 71 -6.84 10.57 2.61
N ASN A 72 -5.58 10.56 3.06
CA ASN A 72 -5.21 11.19 4.32
C ASN A 72 -5.29 12.72 4.27
N MET A 73 -4.90 13.34 3.15
CA MET A 73 -5.06 14.78 2.98
C MET A 73 -6.52 15.22 2.98
N THR A 74 -7.44 14.41 2.43
CA THR A 74 -8.89 14.73 2.48
C THR A 74 -9.49 14.62 3.88
N LEU A 75 -8.76 14.02 4.82
CA LEU A 75 -9.19 13.80 6.20
C LEU A 75 -8.65 14.85 7.19
N SER A 76 -7.69 15.67 6.75
CA SER A 76 -7.13 16.81 7.50
C SER A 76 -7.82 18.12 7.12
#